data_AF-A0A5N6VYB5-F1
#
_entry.id   AF-A0A5N6VYB5-F1
#
_cell.length_a   1.000
_cell.length_b   1.000
_cell.length_c   1.000
_cell.angle_alpha   90.00
_cell.angle_beta   90.00
_cell.angle_gamma   90.00
#
_symmetry.space_group_name_H-M   'P 1'
#
loop_
_entity.id
_entity.type
_entity.pdbx_description
1 polymer ?
#
loop_
_entity_poly.entity_id
_entity_poly.type
_entity_poly.pdbx_seq_one_letter_code
_entity_poly.pdbx_strand_id
1 'polypeptide(L)'
;MHILERVKQGLATKGRGQYSLKVDQFDLHAFVSGLERNPARMCYNSFTETLSVEMPSWIHGSGFDWINMWIFTMMLQGYIRQGSLLARTCITLEGFSGRFSGSAKEPDCFIAPGGIWPSITLEVGYSETYAKLLRDADLLLEGSEGEIRVMILVKVVPLRPNDTKFTRGFVELHEYDPASGTRKIRGHRRTLYPIPRGHAQQRLMLRWDDIIRDNTGHLLQPLSRPPPPLMLDELRKFLDFGLNQQLMSPGTGSVEF
;
A
#
# COMPACT_ATOMS: atom_id res chain seq x y z
N MET A 1 1.36 -17.49 26.68
CA MET A 1 2.40 -16.63 26.07
C MET A 1 1.80 -15.28 25.76
N HIS A 2 2.37 -14.20 26.31
CA HIS A 2 1.92 -12.82 26.06
C HIS A 2 1.91 -12.55 24.55
N ILE A 3 0.92 -11.82 24.03
CA ILE A 3 0.76 -11.60 22.58
C ILE A 3 2.02 -11.03 21.93
N LEU A 4 2.72 -10.14 22.64
CA LEU A 4 3.98 -9.56 22.18
C LEU A 4 5.05 -10.62 21.88
N GLU A 5 5.15 -11.66 22.72
CA GLU A 5 6.13 -12.75 22.51
C GLU A 5 5.73 -13.64 21.33
N ARG A 6 4.43 -13.87 21.12
CA ARG A 6 3.93 -14.54 19.90
C ARG A 6 4.30 -13.77 18.64
N VAL A 7 4.15 -12.44 18.68
CA VAL A 7 4.48 -11.56 17.55
C VAL A 7 5.97 -11.54 17.29
N LYS A 8 6.80 -11.34 18.31
CA LYS A 8 8.27 -11.40 18.17
C LYS A 8 8.72 -12.73 17.57
N GLN A 9 8.16 -13.85 18.04
CA GLN A 9 8.51 -15.16 17.50
C GLN A 9 8.03 -15.36 16.06
N GLY A 10 6.82 -14.90 15.70
CA GLY A 10 6.33 -14.93 14.32
C GLY A 10 7.21 -14.10 13.37
N LEU A 11 7.63 -12.91 13.81
CA LEU A 11 8.55 -12.07 13.06
C LEU A 11 9.94 -12.71 12.91
N ALA A 12 10.49 -13.28 13.98
CA ALA A 12 11.80 -13.94 13.93
C ALA A 12 11.82 -15.18 13.03
N THR A 13 10.72 -15.94 12.97
CA THR A 13 10.66 -17.22 12.23
C THR A 13 10.13 -17.09 10.81
N LYS A 14 9.21 -16.16 10.56
CA LYS A 14 8.49 -16.04 9.29
C LYS A 14 8.55 -14.64 8.68
N GLY A 15 9.08 -13.66 9.40
CA GLY A 15 9.00 -12.25 9.02
C GLY A 15 7.57 -11.67 9.07
N ARG A 16 6.58 -12.42 9.59
CA ARG A 16 5.18 -11.99 9.62
C ARG A 16 4.31 -12.81 10.58
N GLY A 17 3.12 -12.32 10.88
CA GLY A 17 2.08 -13.08 11.56
C GLY A 17 0.70 -12.42 11.54
N GLN A 18 -0.33 -13.24 11.73
CA GLN A 18 -1.72 -12.80 11.94
C GLN A 18 -2.24 -13.36 13.26
N TYR A 19 -2.90 -12.49 14.03
CA TYR A 19 -3.32 -12.77 15.39
C TYR A 19 -4.74 -12.25 15.60
N SER A 20 -5.65 -13.12 16.05
CA SER A 20 -6.97 -12.70 16.52
C SER A 20 -6.83 -12.01 17.86
N LEU A 21 -7.25 -10.74 17.92
CA LEU A 21 -7.15 -9.86 19.08
C LEU A 21 -8.38 -8.97 19.15
N LYS A 22 -9.10 -9.03 20.26
CA LYS A 22 -10.19 -8.09 20.53
C LYS A 22 -9.63 -6.77 21.02
N VAL A 23 -10.31 -5.67 20.70
CA VAL A 23 -9.82 -4.31 21.01
C VAL A 23 -9.70 -4.05 22.52
N ASP A 24 -10.50 -4.75 23.33
CA ASP A 24 -10.45 -4.67 24.81
C ASP A 24 -9.32 -5.51 25.43
N GLN A 25 -8.64 -6.35 24.64
CA GLN A 25 -7.60 -7.26 25.11
C GLN A 25 -6.19 -6.68 25.01
N PHE A 26 -6.00 -5.54 24.35
CA PHE A 26 -4.69 -4.92 24.21
C PHE A 26 -4.77 -3.42 23.96
N ASP A 27 -3.81 -2.69 24.52
CA ASP A 27 -3.54 -1.32 24.12
C ASP A 27 -2.62 -1.35 22.90
N LEU A 28 -3.13 -0.91 21.74
CA LEU A 28 -2.38 -0.88 20.50
C LEU A 28 -1.14 0.00 20.61
N HIS A 29 -1.24 1.15 21.28
CA HIS A 29 -0.12 2.07 21.43
C HIS A 29 0.97 1.46 22.31
N ALA A 30 0.61 0.89 23.46
CA ALA A 30 1.55 0.19 24.32
C ALA A 30 2.17 -1.03 23.62
N PHE A 31 1.40 -1.74 22.79
CA PHE A 31 1.88 -2.88 22.02
C PHE A 31 2.88 -2.47 20.92
N VAL A 32 2.58 -1.39 20.18
CA VAL A 32 3.49 -0.80 19.17
C VAL A 32 4.78 -0.32 19.84
N SER A 33 4.69 0.37 20.98
CA SER A 33 5.87 0.77 21.75
C SER A 33 6.69 -0.44 22.21
N GLY A 34 6.04 -1.54 22.60
CA GLY A 34 6.72 -2.80 22.91
C GLY A 34 7.49 -3.45 21.75
N LEU A 35 7.22 -3.01 20.51
CA LEU A 35 7.88 -3.45 19.28
C LEU A 35 8.95 -2.47 18.78
N GLU A 36 9.26 -1.36 19.49
CA GLU A 36 10.16 -0.26 19.08
C GLU A 36 11.57 -0.67 18.58
N ARG A 37 11.99 -1.93 18.75
CA ARG A 37 13.23 -2.49 18.18
C ARG A 37 13.04 -3.27 16.88
N ASN A 38 11.84 -3.31 16.32
CA ASN A 38 11.50 -4.13 15.17
C ASN A 38 10.79 -3.27 14.11
N PRO A 39 11.33 -3.11 12.89
CA PRO A 39 10.76 -2.24 11.84
C PRO A 39 9.53 -2.86 11.17
N ALA A 40 8.73 -3.62 11.92
CA ALA A 40 7.59 -4.33 11.38
C ALA A 40 6.39 -3.40 11.18
N ARG A 41 5.75 -3.51 10.02
CA ARG A 41 4.48 -2.84 9.70
C ARG A 41 3.34 -3.50 10.42
N MET A 42 2.34 -2.71 10.77
CA MET A 42 1.17 -3.18 11.50
C MET A 42 -0.14 -2.76 10.85
N CYS A 43 -1.10 -3.67 10.89
CA CYS A 43 -2.47 -3.43 10.52
C CYS A 43 -3.38 -4.13 11.54
N TYR A 44 -4.11 -3.36 12.34
CA TYR A 44 -5.19 -3.86 13.16
C TYR A 44 -6.53 -3.53 12.50
N ASN A 45 -7.29 -4.57 12.19
CA ASN A 45 -8.65 -4.43 11.67
C ASN A 45 -9.63 -4.85 12.77
N SER A 46 -10.30 -3.85 13.37
CA SER A 46 -11.25 -4.04 14.47
C SER A 46 -12.50 -4.80 14.05
N PHE A 47 -12.96 -4.63 12.81
CA PHE A 47 -14.11 -5.36 12.27
C PHE A 47 -13.87 -6.88 12.27
N THR A 48 -12.66 -7.29 11.90
CA THR A 48 -12.26 -8.71 11.87
C THR A 48 -11.49 -9.15 13.12
N GLU A 49 -11.33 -8.26 14.10
CA GLU A 49 -10.51 -8.46 15.31
C GLU A 49 -9.14 -9.09 14.99
N THR A 50 -8.48 -8.61 13.95
CA THR A 50 -7.25 -9.23 13.42
C THR A 50 -6.11 -8.24 13.39
N LEU A 51 -5.02 -8.56 14.09
CA LEU A 51 -3.73 -7.89 13.98
C LEU A 51 -2.85 -8.64 12.99
N SER A 52 -2.43 -7.95 11.93
CA SER A 52 -1.38 -8.38 11.01
C SER A 52 -0.10 -7.60 11.31
N VAL A 53 1.03 -8.31 11.38
CA VAL A 53 2.36 -7.73 11.57
C VAL A 53 3.30 -8.31 10.53
N GLU A 54 4.01 -7.47 9.78
CA GLU A 54 4.77 -7.87 8.60
C GLU A 54 6.09 -7.09 8.49
N MET A 55 7.19 -7.76 8.18
CA MET A 55 8.46 -7.11 7.88
C MET A 55 8.41 -6.50 6.48
N PRO A 56 8.68 -5.20 6.30
CA PRO A 56 8.80 -4.60 4.98
C PRO A 56 9.85 -5.36 4.16
N SER A 57 9.53 -5.64 2.90
CA SER A 57 10.53 -6.14 1.94
C SER A 57 10.88 -5.06 0.91
N TRP A 58 12.00 -5.24 0.21
CA TRP A 58 12.38 -4.39 -0.91
C TRP A 58 11.28 -4.27 -1.98
N ILE A 59 10.50 -5.34 -2.18
CA ILE A 59 9.35 -5.35 -3.10
C ILE A 59 8.23 -4.41 -2.62
N HIS A 60 7.98 -4.35 -1.30
CA HIS A 60 6.99 -3.41 -0.76
C HIS A 60 7.46 -1.96 -0.94
N GLY A 61 8.76 -1.70 -0.76
CA GLY A 61 9.37 -0.38 -0.99
C GLY A 61 9.21 0.13 -2.43
N SER A 62 9.14 -0.76 -3.42
CA SER A 62 8.98 -0.40 -4.83
C SER A 62 7.74 0.46 -5.11
N GLY A 63 6.67 0.30 -4.33
CA GLY A 63 5.46 1.12 -4.46
C GLY A 63 5.71 2.60 -4.14
N PHE A 64 6.48 2.86 -3.08
CA PHE A 64 6.89 4.21 -2.69
C PHE A 64 7.79 4.85 -3.76
N ASP A 65 8.81 4.12 -4.23
CA ASP A 65 9.74 4.63 -5.25
C ASP A 65 9.00 5.01 -6.55
N TRP A 66 8.04 4.19 -6.96
CA TRP A 66 7.22 4.44 -8.14
C TRP A 66 6.36 5.70 -8.02
N ILE A 67 5.65 5.86 -6.91
CA ILE A 67 4.82 7.05 -6.67
C ILE A 67 5.69 8.30 -6.51
N ASN A 68 6.83 8.19 -5.82
CA ASN A 68 7.75 9.30 -5.64
C ASN A 68 8.34 9.78 -6.98
N MET A 69 8.73 8.86 -7.86
CA MET A 69 9.20 9.20 -9.22
C MET A 69 8.12 9.87 -10.07
N TRP A 70 6.86 9.42 -9.95
CA TRP A 70 5.73 10.05 -10.62
C TRP A 70 5.46 11.47 -10.12
N ILE A 71 5.50 11.70 -8.81
CA ILE A 71 5.40 13.05 -8.21
C ILE A 71 6.56 13.93 -8.65
N PHE A 72 7.79 13.40 -8.65
CA PHE A 72 8.97 14.12 -9.12
C PHE A 72 8.83 14.54 -10.59
N THR A 73 8.31 13.66 -11.45
CA THR A 73 8.01 13.96 -12.84
C THR A 73 6.94 15.05 -12.98
N MET A 74 5.86 14.99 -12.19
CA MET A 74 4.84 16.05 -12.15
C MET A 74 5.44 17.40 -11.79
N MET A 75 6.34 17.44 -10.81
CA MET A 75 7.04 18.66 -10.38
C MET A 75 7.97 19.20 -11.48
N LEU A 76 8.82 18.34 -12.08
CA LEU A 76 9.73 18.74 -13.17
C LEU A 76 8.98 19.27 -14.39
N GLN A 77 7.84 18.67 -14.72
CA GLN A 77 7.02 19.10 -15.84
C GLN A 77 6.11 20.30 -15.49
N GLY A 78 6.15 20.79 -14.25
CA GLY A 78 5.41 21.96 -13.79
C GLY A 78 3.93 21.73 -13.50
N TYR A 79 3.46 20.48 -13.33
CA TYR A 79 2.05 20.22 -12.95
C TYR A 79 1.75 20.70 -11.53
N ILE A 80 2.71 20.53 -10.62
CA ILE A 80 2.57 20.84 -9.19
C ILE A 80 3.72 21.76 -8.73
N ARG A 81 3.51 22.48 -7.63
CA ARG A 81 4.58 23.29 -7.02
C ARG A 81 5.55 22.40 -6.24
N GLN A 82 6.80 22.83 -6.10
CA GLN A 82 7.77 22.12 -5.27
C GLN A 82 7.24 21.99 -3.83
N GLY A 83 7.33 20.78 -3.26
CA GLY A 83 6.90 20.49 -1.89
C GLY A 83 5.38 20.46 -1.67
N SER A 84 4.57 20.69 -2.71
CA SER A 84 3.10 20.72 -2.58
C SER A 84 2.48 19.33 -2.43
N LEU A 85 3.06 18.31 -3.08
CA LEU A 85 2.59 16.93 -3.01
C LEU A 85 3.76 16.01 -2.66
N LEU A 86 3.56 15.11 -1.70
CA LEU A 86 4.62 14.23 -1.20
C LEU A 86 4.08 12.81 -1.02
N ALA A 87 4.87 11.83 -1.44
CA ALA A 87 4.68 10.44 -1.05
C ALA A 87 5.15 10.25 0.40
N ARG A 88 4.44 9.39 1.14
CA ARG A 88 4.74 9.04 2.53
C ARG A 88 4.60 7.53 2.73
N THR A 89 5.30 7.03 3.74
CA THR A 89 5.30 5.63 4.23
C THR A 89 5.54 5.68 5.75
N CYS A 90 5.41 4.55 6.45
CA CYS A 90 5.80 4.42 7.86
C CYS A 90 4.99 5.32 8.80
N ILE A 91 3.73 5.60 8.44
CA ILE A 91 2.79 6.36 9.25
C ILE A 91 1.53 5.53 9.42
N THR A 92 1.15 5.28 10.68
CA THR A 92 -0.10 4.62 11.04
C THR A 92 -1.26 5.58 10.86
N LEU A 93 -2.20 5.21 10.01
CA LEU A 93 -3.51 5.84 9.92
C LEU A 93 -4.41 5.26 11.02
N GLU A 94 -5.10 6.14 11.72
CA GLU A 94 -6.02 5.82 12.82
C GLU A 94 -7.28 6.68 12.68
N GLY A 95 -8.28 6.46 13.54
CA GLY A 95 -9.52 7.23 13.52
C GLY A 95 -10.49 6.82 12.40
N PHE A 96 -10.39 5.58 11.91
CA PHE A 96 -11.38 5.00 11.01
C PHE A 96 -12.78 4.99 11.66
N SER A 97 -13.82 5.03 10.83
CA SER A 97 -15.22 5.15 11.23
C SER A 97 -16.01 3.84 11.02
N GLY A 98 -17.27 3.85 11.47
CA GLY A 98 -18.23 2.76 11.26
C GLY A 98 -17.75 1.43 11.81
N ARG A 99 -17.90 0.35 11.02
CA ARG A 99 -17.46 -1.01 11.42
C ARG A 99 -15.95 -1.13 11.62
N PHE A 100 -15.18 -0.19 11.11
CA PHE A 100 -13.72 -0.15 11.24
C PHE A 100 -13.26 0.76 12.39
N SER A 101 -14.17 1.31 13.19
CA SER A 101 -13.83 2.09 14.38
C SER A 101 -12.87 1.34 15.30
N GLY A 102 -11.76 2.00 15.67
CA GLY A 102 -10.67 1.41 16.45
C GLY A 102 -9.66 0.59 15.64
N SER A 103 -9.77 0.56 14.32
CA SER A 103 -8.73 0.02 13.44
C SER A 103 -7.53 0.96 13.35
N ALA A 104 -6.40 0.41 12.93
CA ALA A 104 -5.18 1.15 12.64
C ALA A 104 -4.43 0.49 11.50
N LYS A 105 -3.85 1.25 10.57
CA LYS A 105 -3.11 0.67 9.45
C LYS A 105 -2.00 1.58 8.95
N GLU A 106 -0.83 1.00 8.74
CA GLU A 106 0.25 1.62 7.97
C GLU A 106 0.16 1.18 6.49
N PRO A 107 -0.15 2.09 5.55
CA PRO A 107 -0.07 1.78 4.13
C PRO A 107 1.37 1.69 3.63
N ASP A 108 1.64 0.87 2.59
CA ASP A 108 2.98 0.78 1.99
C ASP A 108 3.44 2.12 1.40
N CYS A 109 2.49 2.86 0.82
CA CYS A 109 2.70 4.23 0.37
C CYS A 109 1.36 4.99 0.36
N PHE A 110 1.41 6.30 0.58
CA PHE A 110 0.25 7.16 0.36
C PHE A 110 0.64 8.57 -0.06
N ILE A 111 -0.35 9.30 -0.57
CA ILE A 111 -0.25 10.72 -0.92
C ILE A 111 -1.26 11.48 -0.07
N ALA A 112 -0.80 12.52 0.61
CA ALA A 112 -1.65 13.44 1.35
C ALA A 112 -1.56 14.84 0.73
N PRO A 113 -2.65 15.39 0.18
CA PRO A 113 -2.68 16.76 -0.35
C PRO A 113 -2.83 17.82 0.75
N GLY A 114 -2.90 17.41 2.01
CA GLY A 114 -3.17 18.25 3.17
C GLY A 114 -4.16 17.55 4.11
N GLY A 115 -4.20 17.95 5.38
CA GLY A 115 -5.04 17.32 6.40
C GLY A 115 -4.48 15.99 6.93
N ILE A 116 -5.31 15.28 7.70
CA ILE A 116 -4.92 14.04 8.43
C ILE A 116 -5.00 12.82 7.51
N TRP A 117 -5.99 12.76 6.62
CA TRP A 117 -6.20 11.60 5.75
C TRP A 117 -5.47 11.73 4.41
N PRO A 118 -4.87 10.65 3.89
CA PRO A 118 -4.37 10.62 2.52
C PRO A 118 -5.49 10.53 1.48
N SER A 119 -5.27 11.10 0.31
CA SER A 119 -6.22 11.01 -0.81
C SER A 119 -6.05 9.71 -1.60
N ILE A 120 -4.80 9.24 -1.71
CA ILE A 120 -4.43 8.02 -2.42
C ILE A 120 -3.60 7.15 -1.50
N THR A 121 -3.92 5.86 -1.42
CA THR A 121 -3.08 4.84 -0.80
C THR A 121 -2.63 3.82 -1.82
N LEU A 122 -1.55 3.12 -1.52
CA LEU A 122 -1.01 2.04 -2.33
C LEU A 122 -0.59 0.89 -1.40
N GLU A 123 -0.96 -0.32 -1.78
CA GLU A 123 -0.48 -1.56 -1.15
C GLU A 123 0.15 -2.45 -2.22
N VAL A 124 1.32 -3.00 -1.90
CA VAL A 124 2.04 -4.00 -2.70
C VAL A 124 1.99 -5.33 -1.97
N GLY A 125 1.16 -6.24 -2.46
CA GLY A 125 1.14 -7.60 -1.96
C GLY A 125 2.15 -8.50 -2.66
N TYR A 126 3.20 -8.92 -1.96
CA TYR A 126 4.07 -10.02 -2.37
C TYR A 126 3.66 -11.33 -1.69
N SER A 127 3.81 -11.42 -0.37
CA SER A 127 3.53 -12.64 0.40
C SER A 127 2.06 -12.76 0.79
N GLU A 128 1.34 -11.64 0.70
CA GLU A 128 -0.02 -11.41 1.13
C GLU A 128 -1.00 -12.05 0.16
N THR A 129 -2.08 -12.63 0.70
CA THR A 129 -3.16 -13.15 -0.13
C THR A 129 -3.97 -12.01 -0.72
N TYR A 130 -4.54 -12.22 -1.91
CA TYR A 130 -5.42 -11.22 -2.53
C TYR A 130 -6.62 -10.88 -1.63
N ALA A 131 -7.19 -11.87 -0.94
CA ALA A 131 -8.29 -11.64 0.01
C ALA A 131 -7.89 -10.74 1.19
N LYS A 132 -6.64 -10.82 1.68
CA LYS A 132 -6.13 -9.90 2.71
C LYS A 132 -6.05 -8.48 2.15
N LEU A 133 -5.44 -8.30 0.97
CA LEU A 133 -5.31 -6.98 0.33
C LEU A 133 -6.67 -6.34 0.04
N LEU A 134 -7.69 -7.15 -0.28
CA LEU A 134 -9.05 -6.66 -0.37
C LEU A 134 -9.56 -6.16 0.98
N ARG A 135 -9.40 -6.90 2.08
CA ARG A 135 -9.76 -6.38 3.41
C ARG A 135 -9.01 -5.12 3.80
N ASP A 136 -7.74 -5.01 3.42
CA ASP A 136 -6.95 -3.78 3.58
C ASP A 136 -7.58 -2.62 2.79
N ALA A 137 -8.01 -2.87 1.55
CA ALA A 137 -8.71 -1.87 0.73
C ALA A 137 -10.09 -1.50 1.28
N ASP A 138 -10.84 -2.45 1.85
CA ASP A 138 -12.13 -2.16 2.52
C ASP A 138 -11.90 -1.26 3.74
N LEU A 139 -10.93 -1.60 4.59
CA LEU A 139 -10.55 -0.78 5.74
C LEU A 139 -10.15 0.64 5.32
N LEU A 140 -9.26 0.77 4.32
CA LEU A 140 -8.76 2.08 3.87
C LEU A 140 -9.86 2.92 3.22
N LEU A 141 -10.68 2.36 2.34
CA LEU A 141 -11.66 3.13 1.57
C LEU A 141 -12.96 3.36 2.34
N GLU A 142 -13.52 2.31 2.93
CA GLU A 142 -14.79 2.41 3.65
C GLU A 142 -14.61 2.93 5.07
N GLY A 143 -13.54 2.50 5.75
CA GLY A 143 -13.25 2.97 7.10
C GLY A 143 -12.86 4.46 7.14
N SER A 144 -12.38 5.03 6.04
CA SER A 144 -12.13 6.47 5.94
C SER A 144 -13.34 7.25 5.41
N GLU A 145 -14.49 6.59 5.18
CA GLU A 145 -15.73 7.19 4.67
C GLU A 145 -15.53 8.02 3.39
N GLY A 146 -14.60 7.60 2.54
CA GLY A 146 -14.28 8.27 1.28
C GLY A 146 -13.28 9.41 1.39
N GLU A 147 -12.67 9.66 2.55
CA GLU A 147 -11.50 10.54 2.64
C GLU A 147 -10.35 10.01 1.77
N ILE A 148 -10.06 8.71 1.83
CA ILE A 148 -9.22 8.05 0.83
C ILE A 148 -10.07 7.82 -0.43
N ARG A 149 -9.74 8.51 -1.53
CA ARG A 149 -10.48 8.46 -2.80
C ARG A 149 -10.15 7.21 -3.60
N VAL A 150 -8.87 6.83 -3.63
CA VAL A 150 -8.36 5.73 -4.45
C VAL A 150 -7.33 4.93 -3.66
N MET A 151 -7.43 3.61 -3.78
CA MET A 151 -6.41 2.67 -3.33
C MET A 151 -5.85 1.91 -4.55
N ILE A 152 -4.52 1.97 -4.71
CA ILE A 152 -3.79 1.25 -5.75
C ILE A 152 -3.33 -0.09 -5.18
N LEU A 153 -3.87 -1.19 -5.70
CA LEU A 153 -3.50 -2.55 -5.28
C LEU A 153 -2.54 -3.14 -6.30
N VAL A 154 -1.29 -3.37 -5.90
CA VAL A 154 -0.29 -4.11 -6.67
C VAL A 154 -0.19 -5.51 -6.07
N LYS A 155 -0.36 -6.56 -6.86
CA LYS A 155 -0.14 -7.95 -6.42
C LYS A 155 0.87 -8.62 -7.32
N VAL A 156 1.95 -9.13 -6.74
CA VAL A 156 2.89 -10.03 -7.42
C VAL A 156 2.94 -11.37 -6.70
N VAL A 157 3.06 -12.46 -7.46
CA VAL A 157 3.10 -13.81 -6.89
C VAL A 157 4.51 -14.11 -6.36
N PRO A 158 4.64 -14.67 -5.15
CA PRO A 158 5.92 -15.13 -4.61
C PRO A 158 6.69 -16.03 -5.56
N LEU A 159 8.00 -15.85 -5.58
CA LEU A 159 8.91 -16.74 -6.28
C LEU A 159 8.83 -18.16 -5.71
N ARG A 160 8.87 -19.15 -6.59
CA ARG A 160 9.15 -20.54 -6.21
C ARG A 160 10.65 -20.74 -6.06
N PRO A 161 11.09 -21.86 -5.43
CA PRO A 161 12.50 -22.23 -5.45
C PRO A 161 13.06 -22.20 -6.88
N ASN A 162 14.21 -21.54 -7.06
CA ASN A 162 14.91 -21.34 -8.33
C ASN A 162 14.31 -20.31 -9.31
N ASP A 163 13.18 -19.69 -9.00
CA ASP A 163 12.72 -18.56 -9.82
C ASP A 163 13.67 -17.36 -9.60
N THR A 164 13.90 -16.58 -10.65
CA THR A 164 14.70 -15.33 -10.61
C THR A 164 13.92 -14.10 -11.08
N LYS A 165 12.64 -14.29 -11.43
CA LYS A 165 11.76 -13.24 -11.95
C LYS A 165 10.31 -13.51 -11.60
N PHE A 166 9.52 -12.44 -11.48
CA PHE A 166 8.08 -12.59 -11.32
C PHE A 166 7.45 -13.24 -12.55
N THR A 167 6.62 -14.26 -12.31
CA THR A 167 5.88 -14.96 -13.37
C THR A 167 4.43 -14.49 -13.47
N ARG A 168 3.88 -13.95 -12.38
CA ARG A 168 2.47 -13.54 -12.29
C ARG A 168 2.33 -12.31 -11.41
N GLY A 169 1.52 -11.36 -11.87
CA GLY A 169 1.16 -10.19 -11.08
C GLY A 169 0.19 -9.28 -11.80
N PHE A 170 -0.47 -8.39 -11.06
CA PHE A 170 -1.45 -7.46 -11.58
C PHE A 170 -1.54 -6.17 -10.75
N VAL A 171 -2.16 -5.14 -11.33
CA VAL A 171 -2.58 -3.91 -10.62
C VAL A 171 -4.07 -3.69 -10.78
N GLU A 172 -4.69 -3.21 -9.71
CA GLU A 172 -6.08 -2.74 -9.67
C GLU A 172 -6.14 -1.34 -9.05
N LEU A 173 -7.14 -0.57 -9.48
CA LEU A 173 -7.58 0.62 -8.77
C LEU A 173 -8.87 0.28 -8.05
N HIS A 174 -8.95 0.63 -6.79
CA HIS A 174 -10.14 0.52 -5.96
C HIS A 174 -10.56 1.93 -5.54
N GLU A 175 -11.85 2.18 -5.46
CA GLU A 175 -12.41 3.47 -5.02
C GLU A 175 -13.57 3.25 -4.05
N TYR A 176 -13.82 4.25 -3.23
CA TYR A 176 -15.03 4.32 -2.41
C TYR A 176 -16.22 4.69 -3.29
N ASP A 177 -17.33 3.98 -3.14
CA ASP A 177 -18.61 4.34 -3.76
C ASP A 177 -19.51 5.03 -2.72
N PRO A 178 -19.71 6.36 -2.81
CA PRO A 178 -20.56 7.08 -1.86
C PRO A 178 -22.03 6.63 -1.88
N ALA A 179 -22.50 6.05 -2.99
CA ALA A 179 -23.90 5.63 -3.10
C ALA A 179 -24.19 4.37 -2.27
N SER A 180 -23.23 3.44 -2.19
CA SER A 180 -23.37 2.20 -1.42
C SER A 180 -22.61 2.21 -0.10
N GLY A 181 -21.69 3.15 0.09
CA GLY A 181 -20.77 3.17 1.24
C GLY A 181 -19.72 2.06 1.20
N THR A 182 -19.44 1.49 0.02
CA THR A 182 -18.58 0.30 -0.12
C THR A 182 -17.46 0.51 -1.13
N ARG A 183 -16.39 -0.29 -1.03
CA ARG A 183 -15.33 -0.36 -2.05
C ARG A 183 -15.88 -0.92 -3.36
N LYS A 184 -15.45 -0.35 -4.49
CA LYS A 184 -15.56 -0.97 -5.82
C LYS A 184 -14.26 -0.90 -6.61
N ILE A 185 -14.09 -1.79 -7.58
CA ILE A 185 -12.98 -1.74 -8.53
C ILE A 185 -13.26 -0.64 -9.56
N ARG A 186 -12.30 0.26 -9.77
CA ARG A 186 -12.32 1.26 -10.83
C ARG A 186 -11.71 0.71 -12.11
N GLY A 187 -12.56 0.47 -13.10
CA GLY A 187 -12.14 -0.07 -14.40
C GLY A 187 -11.81 -1.55 -14.31
N HIS A 188 -10.68 -1.96 -14.90
CA HIS A 188 -10.30 -3.37 -14.99
C HIS A 188 -8.91 -3.64 -14.43
N ARG A 189 -8.72 -4.87 -13.94
CA ARG A 189 -7.41 -5.42 -13.57
C ARG A 189 -6.45 -5.36 -14.76
N ARG A 190 -5.22 -4.90 -14.51
CA ARG A 190 -4.15 -4.87 -15.51
C ARG A 190 -3.07 -5.88 -15.16
N THR A 191 -2.72 -6.75 -16.10
CA THR A 191 -1.61 -7.70 -15.93
C THR A 191 -0.28 -6.97 -15.85
N LEU A 192 0.51 -7.25 -14.81
CA LEU A 192 1.91 -6.83 -14.69
C LEU A 192 2.87 -7.88 -15.23
N TYR A 193 2.68 -9.13 -14.78
CA TYR A 193 3.50 -10.28 -15.14
C TYR A 193 2.61 -11.46 -15.58
N PRO A 194 3.00 -12.22 -16.62
CA PRO A 194 4.13 -11.92 -17.51
C PRO A 194 3.92 -10.59 -18.23
N ILE A 195 5.01 -9.94 -18.65
CA ILE A 195 4.94 -8.63 -19.32
C ILE A 195 4.10 -8.80 -20.60
N PRO A 196 2.91 -8.16 -20.69
CA PRO A 196 2.00 -8.39 -21.80
C PRO A 196 2.48 -7.69 -23.07
N ARG A 197 2.04 -8.21 -24.23
CA ARG A 197 2.20 -7.50 -25.51
C ARG A 197 1.49 -6.14 -25.42
N GLY A 198 2.18 -5.06 -25.78
CA GLY A 198 1.65 -3.69 -25.63
C GLY A 198 1.84 -3.07 -24.24
N HIS A 199 2.70 -3.64 -23.39
CA HIS A 199 2.99 -3.11 -22.05
C HIS A 199 3.38 -1.62 -22.02
N ALA A 200 4.03 -1.11 -23.06
CA ALA A 200 4.42 0.30 -23.20
C ALA A 200 3.23 1.29 -23.14
N GLN A 201 2.01 0.83 -23.42
CA GLN A 201 0.79 1.66 -23.32
C GLN A 201 0.04 1.47 -21.99
N GLN A 202 0.44 0.50 -21.16
CA GLN A 202 -0.26 0.23 -19.92
C GLN A 202 0.02 1.31 -18.88
N ARG A 203 -1.07 1.89 -18.39
CA ARG A 203 -1.07 3.01 -17.45
C ARG A 203 -2.28 3.01 -16.54
N LEU A 204 -2.13 3.61 -15.36
CA LEU A 204 -3.23 4.03 -14.51
C LEU A 204 -3.51 5.52 -14.75
N MET A 205 -4.78 5.87 -14.83
CA MET A 205 -5.24 7.25 -14.97
C MET A 205 -5.86 7.67 -13.64
N LEU A 206 -5.33 8.74 -13.05
CA LEU A 206 -5.88 9.41 -11.89
C LEU A 206 -6.41 10.78 -12.31
N ARG A 207 -7.43 11.27 -11.61
CA ARG A 207 -7.99 12.62 -11.77
C ARG A 207 -7.36 13.52 -10.73
N TRP A 208 -7.37 14.83 -10.99
CA TRP A 208 -6.93 15.79 -9.97
C TRP A 208 -7.73 15.64 -8.68
N ASP A 209 -9.04 15.46 -8.78
CA ASP A 209 -9.92 15.19 -7.63
C ASP A 209 -9.50 13.97 -6.80
N ASP A 210 -8.95 12.93 -7.44
CA ASP A 210 -8.42 11.78 -6.70
C ASP A 210 -7.17 12.14 -5.89
N ILE A 211 -6.34 13.08 -6.40
CA ILE A 211 -5.02 13.42 -5.86
C ILE A 211 -5.10 14.54 -4.83
N ILE A 212 -5.76 15.64 -5.18
CA ILE A 212 -5.77 16.88 -4.39
C ILE A 212 -7.07 17.08 -3.60
N ARG A 213 -8.11 16.31 -3.92
CA ARG A 213 -9.48 16.54 -3.42
C ARG A 213 -9.87 18.01 -3.63
N ASP A 214 -10.24 18.70 -2.55
CA ASP A 214 -10.65 20.10 -2.55
C ASP A 214 -9.48 21.09 -2.44
N ASN A 215 -8.23 20.63 -2.34
CA ASN A 215 -7.03 21.48 -2.16
C ASN A 215 -6.49 22.10 -3.47
N THR A 216 -7.38 22.45 -4.39
CA THR A 216 -7.04 22.94 -5.74
C THR A 216 -6.22 24.24 -5.74
N GLY A 217 -6.50 25.16 -4.80
CA GLY A 217 -5.90 26.50 -4.76
C GLY A 217 -4.44 26.59 -4.32
N HIS A 218 -3.93 25.58 -3.59
CA HIS A 218 -2.57 25.63 -3.02
C HIS A 218 -1.56 24.72 -3.74
N LEU A 219 -2.04 23.68 -4.43
CA LEU A 219 -1.18 22.59 -4.92
C LEU A 219 -0.86 22.67 -6.41
N LEU A 220 -1.84 23.11 -7.21
CA LEU A 220 -1.70 23.15 -8.65
C LEU A 220 -0.99 24.43 -9.10
N GLN A 221 -0.10 24.27 -10.07
CA GLN A 221 0.19 25.40 -10.96
C GLN A 221 -1.02 25.60 -11.88
N PRO A 222 -1.35 26.83 -12.31
CA PRO A 222 -2.51 27.10 -13.15
C PRO A 222 -2.35 26.38 -14.50
N LEU A 223 -2.84 25.14 -14.56
CA LEU A 223 -2.73 24.27 -15.71
C LEU A 223 -4.01 23.46 -15.85
N SER A 224 -4.64 23.59 -17.01
CA SER A 224 -5.90 22.93 -17.40
C SER A 224 -5.75 21.48 -17.86
N ARG A 225 -4.55 20.89 -17.71
CA ARG A 225 -4.26 19.53 -18.18
C ARG A 225 -4.47 18.48 -17.09
N PRO A 226 -4.95 17.26 -17.44
CA PRO A 226 -5.10 16.16 -16.48
C PRO A 226 -3.74 15.74 -15.89
N PRO A 227 -3.71 15.08 -14.72
CA PRO A 227 -2.47 14.52 -14.18
C PRO A 227 -1.79 13.58 -15.19
N PRO A 228 -0.45 13.54 -15.25
CA PRO A 228 0.22 12.57 -16.09
C PRO A 228 -0.09 11.15 -15.60
N PRO A 229 -0.13 10.15 -16.51
CA PRO A 229 -0.42 8.78 -16.14
C PRO A 229 0.68 8.16 -15.27
N LEU A 230 0.28 7.19 -14.44
CA LEU A 230 1.18 6.26 -13.77
C LEU A 230 1.49 5.09 -14.70
N MET A 231 2.69 5.06 -15.28
CA MET A 231 3.09 4.04 -16.25
C MET A 231 3.47 2.73 -15.55
N LEU A 232 2.94 1.59 -16.03
CA LEU A 232 3.22 0.29 -15.40
C LEU A 232 4.62 -0.25 -15.70
N ASP A 233 5.28 0.22 -16.76
CA ASP A 233 6.68 -0.13 -17.02
C ASP A 233 7.63 0.47 -15.97
N GLU A 234 7.31 1.66 -15.45
CA GLU A 234 8.06 2.26 -14.33
C GLU A 234 7.91 1.39 -13.08
N LEU A 235 6.68 0.96 -12.75
CA LEU A 235 6.44 0.05 -11.63
C LEU A 235 7.22 -1.26 -11.77
N ARG A 236 7.26 -1.88 -12.96
CA ARG A 236 8.04 -3.10 -13.20
C ARG A 236 9.52 -2.90 -12.90
N LYS A 237 10.13 -1.78 -13.31
CA LYS A 237 11.53 -1.48 -13.01
C LYS A 237 11.79 -1.47 -11.50
N PHE A 238 10.92 -0.82 -10.72
CA PHE A 238 11.06 -0.77 -9.26
C PHE A 238 10.81 -2.12 -8.60
N LEU A 239 9.83 -2.89 -9.08
CA LEU A 239 9.56 -4.25 -8.59
C LEU A 239 10.73 -5.20 -8.89
N ASP A 240 11.25 -5.17 -10.12
CA ASP A 240 12.38 -6.01 -10.54
C ASP A 240 13.66 -5.63 -9.77
N PHE A 241 13.89 -4.34 -9.51
CA PHE A 241 14.96 -3.88 -8.62
C PHE A 241 14.77 -4.42 -7.19
N GLY A 242 13.57 -4.27 -6.63
CA GLY A 242 13.25 -4.77 -5.28
C GLY A 242 13.43 -6.29 -5.18
N LEU A 243 13.07 -7.02 -6.24
CA LEU A 243 13.31 -8.45 -6.32
C LEU A 243 14.80 -8.79 -6.32
N ASN A 244 15.60 -8.09 -7.13
CA ASN A 244 17.04 -8.32 -7.18
C ASN A 244 17.69 -8.09 -5.81
N GLN A 245 17.30 -7.03 -5.09
CA GLN A 245 17.78 -6.79 -3.72
C GLN A 245 17.39 -7.91 -2.76
N GLN A 246 16.16 -8.41 -2.87
CA GLN A 246 15.69 -9.52 -2.05
C GLN A 246 16.45 -10.82 -2.35
N LEU A 247 16.77 -11.11 -3.62
CA LEU A 247 17.56 -12.28 -4.02
C LEU A 247 19.03 -12.18 -3.57
N MET A 248 19.60 -10.98 -3.50
CA MET A 248 20.97 -10.74 -3.04
C MET A 248 21.11 -10.71 -1.50
N SER A 249 20.01 -10.53 -0.77
CA SER A 249 20.01 -10.48 0.70
C SER A 249 20.17 -11.90 1.29
N PRO A 250 21.27 -12.19 2.01
CA PRO A 250 21.43 -13.51 2.65
C PRO A 250 20.36 -13.66 3.74
N GLY A 251 19.48 -14.67 3.63
CA GLY A 251 18.64 -15.11 4.75
C GLY A 251 17.11 -14.99 4.64
N THR A 252 16.51 -14.88 3.46
CA THR A 252 15.03 -15.06 3.32
C THR A 252 14.61 -16.20 2.39
N GLY A 253 15.55 -17.02 1.95
CA GLY A 253 15.32 -18.25 1.20
C GLY A 253 15.64 -19.49 2.04
N SER A 254 14.79 -20.51 1.91
CA SER A 254 14.87 -21.86 2.49
C SER A 254 14.81 -21.98 4.01
N VAL A 255 13.58 -22.13 4.54
CA VAL A 255 13.35 -23.18 5.54
C VAL A 255 13.02 -24.43 4.75
N GLU A 256 13.92 -25.41 4.79
CA GLU A 256 13.70 -26.75 4.23
C GLU A 256 12.57 -27.47 4.98
N PHE A 257 11.77 -28.20 4.19
CA PHE A 257 10.64 -29.12 4.45
C PHE A 257 10.03 -29.22 5.85
#